data_AF-A0A9D1W840-F1
#
_entry.id   AF-A0A9D1W840-F1
#
_cell.length_a   1.000
_cell.length_b   1.000
_cell.length_c   1.000
_cell.angle_alpha   90.00
_cell.angle_beta   90.00
_cell.angle_gamma   90.00
#
_symmetry.space_group_name_H-M   'P 1'
#
loop_
_entity.id
_entity.type
_entity.pdbx_description
1 polymer ?
#
loop_
_entity_poly.entity_id
_entity_poly.type
_entity_poly.pdbx_seq_one_letter_code
_entity_poly.pdbx_strand_id
1 'polypeptide(L)'
;MTLMSQELTLPHYGEGTPQTIKGYMTNTLESGEVLPWFPIQEVVITARRTFSNAKKRQEYLRLRKNVIRVLPYAIYAQKRYEQLDRDLALVRGRREERKLIKACESEIKEKIKNEVKNMTISQGQILVKLIERQTGNTSFEMLKDIKGGLTAGIYQGIAKLFGHNLRATYD
;
A
#
# COMPACT_ATOMS: atom_id res chain seq x y z
N MET A 1 18.39 52.43 0.15
CA MET A 1 17.68 51.86 -1.02
C MET A 1 16.63 50.92 -0.49
N THR A 2 15.37 51.33 -0.56
CA THR A 2 14.22 50.60 -0.02
C THR A 2 13.99 49.39 -0.92
N LEU A 3 14.46 48.21 -0.49
CA LEU A 3 14.09 46.96 -1.14
C LEU A 3 12.57 46.86 -1.04
N MET A 4 11.88 47.03 -2.16
CA MET A 4 10.46 46.72 -2.30
C MET A 4 10.31 45.31 -1.74
N SER A 5 9.65 45.17 -0.59
CA SER A 5 9.40 43.87 0.03
C SER A 5 8.54 43.08 -0.95
N GLN A 6 9.17 42.23 -1.75
CA GLN A 6 8.46 41.38 -2.69
C GLN A 6 7.49 40.55 -1.88
N GLU A 7 6.20 40.66 -2.18
CA GLU A 7 5.20 39.90 -1.46
C GLU A 7 5.38 38.42 -1.79
N LEU A 8 5.52 37.57 -0.77
CA LEU A 8 5.69 36.13 -0.93
C LEU A 8 4.36 35.44 -0.64
N THR A 9 3.81 34.77 -1.64
CA THR A 9 2.68 33.87 -1.46
C THR A 9 3.20 32.53 -0.94
N LEU A 10 2.78 32.14 0.26
CA LEU A 10 3.16 30.85 0.84
C LEU A 10 2.53 29.70 0.03
N PRO A 11 3.23 28.57 -0.13
CA PRO A 11 2.64 27.39 -0.73
C PRO A 11 1.44 26.93 0.11
N HIS A 12 0.27 26.87 -0.52
CA HIS A 12 -0.99 26.50 0.10
C HIS A 12 -1.36 25.07 -0.28
N TYR A 13 -1.71 24.27 0.73
CA TYR A 13 -2.07 22.87 0.55
C TYR A 13 -3.45 22.63 1.17
N GLY A 14 -4.44 22.26 0.34
CA GLY A 14 -5.81 21.97 0.78
C GLY A 14 -6.81 23.10 0.48
N GLU A 15 -7.95 23.08 1.17
CA GLU A 15 -9.00 24.10 1.03
C GLU A 15 -8.61 25.40 1.74
N GLY A 16 -8.94 26.56 1.16
CA GLY A 16 -8.62 27.90 1.70
C GLY A 16 -7.91 28.83 0.70
N THR A 17 -7.66 30.08 1.10
CA THR A 17 -6.91 31.06 0.30
C THR A 17 -5.43 31.08 0.68
N PRO A 18 -4.50 31.15 -0.29
CA PRO A 18 -3.08 31.28 -0.01
C PRO A 18 -2.77 32.53 0.82
N GLN A 19 -1.94 32.38 1.85
CA GLN A 19 -1.49 33.51 2.65
C GLN A 19 -0.34 34.24 1.95
N THR A 20 -0.46 35.56 1.85
CA THR A 20 0.60 36.43 1.31
C THR A 20 1.27 37.17 2.45
N ILE A 21 2.58 36.98 2.62
CA ILE A 21 3.37 37.61 3.68
C ILE A 21 4.29 38.68 3.10
N LYS A 22 4.40 39.82 3.79
CA LYS A 22 5.26 40.95 3.40
C LYS A 22 6.66 40.87 4.00
N GLY A 23 6.87 39.99 4.98
CA GLY A 23 8.17 39.76 5.62
C GLY A 23 8.40 38.27 5.83
N TYR A 24 9.55 37.79 5.39
CA TYR A 24 9.98 36.40 5.51
C TYR A 24 11.48 36.35 5.80
N MET A 25 11.92 35.27 6.44
CA MET A 25 13.35 35.07 6.70
C MET A 25 14.04 34.70 5.38
N THR A 26 15.26 35.18 5.19
CA THR A 26 16.06 34.90 3.99
C THR A 26 17.43 34.38 4.38
N ASN A 27 17.94 33.40 3.64
CA ASN A 27 19.35 33.02 3.69
C ASN A 27 20.05 33.47 2.41
N THR A 28 21.29 33.92 2.53
CA THR A 28 22.15 34.23 1.38
C THR A 28 23.08 33.04 1.13
N LEU A 29 23.05 32.49 -0.07
CA LEU A 29 23.96 31.44 -0.50
C LEU A 29 25.36 32.02 -0.79
N GLU A 30 26.38 31.16 -0.82
CA GLU A 30 27.75 31.56 -1.22
C GLU A 30 27.81 32.14 -2.64
N SER A 31 26.85 31.78 -3.50
CA SER A 31 26.64 32.34 -4.84
C SER A 31 26.11 33.79 -4.84
N GLY A 32 25.72 34.32 -3.68
CA GLY A 32 25.09 35.65 -3.53
C GLY A 32 23.58 35.66 -3.73
N GLU A 33 22.96 34.52 -4.05
CA GLU A 33 21.51 34.39 -4.20
C GLU A 33 20.81 34.45 -2.83
N VAL A 34 19.69 35.17 -2.75
CA VAL A 34 18.89 35.33 -1.54
C VAL A 34 17.64 34.45 -1.64
N LEU A 35 17.54 33.44 -0.79
CA LEU A 35 16.43 32.50 -0.77
C LEU A 35 15.53 32.72 0.45
N PRO A 36 14.21 32.89 0.26
CA PRO A 36 13.27 32.89 1.37
C PRO A 36 13.18 31.49 1.99
N TRP A 37 13.11 31.43 3.31
CA TRP A 37 12.73 30.22 4.02
C TRP A 37 11.66 30.53 5.07
N PHE A 38 10.78 29.57 5.30
CA PHE A 38 9.73 29.65 6.30
C PHE A 38 9.55 28.27 6.93
N PRO A 39 9.34 28.20 8.25
CA PRO A 39 9.07 26.93 8.92
C PRO A 39 7.69 26.42 8.48
N ILE A 40 7.64 25.16 8.02
CA ILE A 40 6.37 24.48 7.79
C ILE A 40 5.79 24.16 9.17
N GLN A 41 4.56 24.60 9.43
CA GLN A 41 3.87 24.26 10.68
C GLN A 41 3.59 22.76 10.73
N GLU A 42 3.95 22.12 11.84
CA GLU A 42 3.57 20.73 12.08
C GLU A 42 2.05 20.64 12.21
N VAL A 43 1.41 19.93 11.28
CA VAL A 43 -0.02 19.65 11.34
C VAL A 43 -0.20 18.27 11.98
N VAL A 44 -0.66 18.25 13.23
CA VAL A 44 -0.99 17.00 13.92
C VAL A 44 -2.40 16.55 13.51
N ILE A 45 -2.49 15.63 12.54
CA ILE A 45 -3.77 15.06 12.13
C ILE A 45 -4.18 13.94 13.11
N THR A 46 -4.94 14.29 14.15
CA THR A 46 -5.55 13.30 15.06
C THR A 46 -6.90 12.83 14.56
N ALA A 47 -6.96 11.64 13.94
CA ALA A 47 -8.21 10.97 13.61
C ALA A 47 -8.69 10.09 14.79
N ARG A 48 -9.36 10.67 15.80
CA ARG A 48 -10.04 9.88 16.84
C ARG A 48 -11.31 9.27 16.28
N ARG A 49 -11.33 7.95 16.11
CA ARG A 49 -12.48 7.22 15.59
C ARG A 49 -13.56 7.07 16.65
N THR A 50 -14.69 7.75 16.47
CA THR A 50 -15.89 7.56 17.29
C THR A 50 -16.76 6.47 16.68
N PHE A 51 -17.38 5.64 17.53
CA PHE A 51 -18.27 4.56 17.08
C PHE A 51 -19.68 4.85 17.56
N SER A 52 -20.67 4.67 16.67
CA SER A 52 -22.08 4.87 17.00
C SER A 52 -22.60 3.87 18.04
N ASN A 53 -22.04 2.65 18.07
CA ASN A 53 -22.42 1.63 19.05
C ASN A 53 -21.28 0.65 19.37
N ALA A 54 -21.45 -0.15 20.43
CA ALA A 54 -20.49 -1.15 20.88
C ALA A 54 -20.21 -2.24 19.83
N LYS A 55 -21.24 -2.65 19.07
CA LYS A 55 -21.13 -3.65 18.00
C LYS A 55 -20.16 -3.19 16.89
N LYS A 56 -20.28 -1.95 16.43
CA LYS A 56 -19.43 -1.32 15.42
C LYS A 56 -17.98 -1.20 15.89
N ARG A 57 -17.79 -0.88 17.18
CA ARG A 57 -16.46 -0.91 17.81
C ARG A 57 -15.87 -2.31 17.76
N GLN A 58 -16.64 -3.35 18.08
CA GLN A 58 -16.17 -4.73 18.05
C GLN A 58 -15.85 -5.22 16.63
N GLU A 59 -16.70 -4.91 15.65
CA GLU A 59 -16.46 -5.17 14.21
C GLU A 59 -15.13 -4.55 13.76
N TYR A 60 -14.90 -3.29 14.12
CA TYR A 60 -13.65 -2.60 13.82
C TYR A 60 -12.44 -3.24 14.49
N LEU A 61 -12.52 -3.60 15.77
CA LEU A 61 -11.41 -4.23 16.48
C LEU A 61 -11.05 -5.60 15.89
N ARG A 62 -12.05 -6.39 15.47
CA ARG A 62 -11.86 -7.65 14.74
C ARG A 62 -11.17 -7.41 13.40
N LEU A 63 -11.63 -6.42 12.62
CA LEU A 63 -10.99 -6.03 11.37
C LEU A 63 -9.54 -5.61 11.61
N ARG A 64 -9.27 -4.72 12.57
CA ARG A 64 -7.94 -4.24 12.92
C ARG A 64 -7.01 -5.40 13.26
N LYS A 65 -7.46 -6.32 14.12
CA LYS A 65 -6.70 -7.52 14.50
C LYS A 65 -6.37 -8.38 13.27
N ASN A 66 -7.34 -8.61 12.40
CA ASN A 66 -7.13 -9.40 11.19
C ASN A 66 -6.16 -8.72 10.22
N VAL A 67 -6.30 -7.40 10.01
CA VAL A 67 -5.38 -6.61 9.17
C VAL A 67 -3.96 -6.70 9.71
N ILE A 68 -3.74 -6.46 11.00
CA ILE A 68 -2.39 -6.55 11.60
C ILE A 68 -1.77 -7.93 11.38
N ARG A 69 -2.57 -9.00 11.48
CA ARG A 69 -2.08 -10.37 11.27
C ARG A 69 -1.66 -10.62 9.81
N VAL A 70 -2.40 -10.11 8.83
CA VAL A 70 -2.16 -10.46 7.42
C VAL A 70 -1.30 -9.45 6.65
N LEU A 71 -1.17 -8.23 7.16
CA LEU A 71 -0.44 -7.14 6.52
C LEU A 71 1.02 -7.50 6.15
N PRO A 72 1.81 -8.21 6.97
CA PRO A 72 3.18 -8.56 6.61
C PRO A 72 3.29 -9.37 5.31
N TYR A 73 2.32 -10.25 5.02
CA TYR A 73 2.31 -11.05 3.80
C TYR A 73 1.94 -10.23 2.57
N ALA A 74 1.04 -9.25 2.73
CA ALA A 74 0.74 -8.31 1.66
C ALA A 74 1.97 -7.46 1.31
N ILE A 75 2.65 -6.91 2.32
CA ILE A 75 3.90 -6.14 2.15
C ILE A 75 4.98 -7.01 1.48
N TYR A 76 5.09 -8.29 1.85
CA TYR A 76 6.00 -9.21 1.18
C TYR A 76 5.69 -9.34 -0.31
N ALA A 77 4.42 -9.62 -0.66
CA ALA A 77 3.99 -9.72 -2.05
C ALA A 77 4.27 -8.43 -2.81
N GLN A 78 3.95 -7.27 -2.23
CA GLN A 78 4.26 -5.95 -2.81
C GLN A 78 5.74 -5.83 -3.17
N LYS A 79 6.65 -6.09 -2.22
CA LYS A 79 8.09 -6.00 -2.46
C LYS A 79 8.58 -6.96 -3.55
N ARG A 80 8.02 -8.17 -3.61
CA ARG A 80 8.37 -9.14 -4.67
C ARG A 80 7.87 -8.70 -6.04
N TYR A 81 6.66 -8.13 -6.11
CA TYR A 81 6.16 -7.54 -7.36
C TYR A 81 6.95 -6.32 -7.80
N GLU A 82 7.38 -5.45 -6.88
CA GLU A 82 8.26 -4.31 -7.20
C GLU A 82 9.62 -4.79 -7.71
N GLN A 83 10.17 -5.87 -7.16
CA GLN A 83 11.40 -6.47 -7.69
C GLN A 83 11.18 -7.04 -9.08
N LEU A 84 10.09 -7.80 -9.28
CA LEU A 84 9.74 -8.36 -10.58
C LEU A 84 9.57 -7.26 -11.64
N ASP A 85 8.95 -6.14 -11.29
CA ASP A 85 8.77 -4.99 -12.19
C ASP A 85 10.12 -4.42 -12.66
N ARG A 86 11.09 -4.30 -11.75
CA ARG A 86 12.47 -3.91 -12.09
C ARG A 86 13.18 -4.95 -12.96
N ASP A 87 13.04 -6.23 -12.64
CA ASP A 87 13.69 -7.31 -13.39
C ASP A 87 13.13 -7.39 -14.81
N LEU A 88 11.82 -7.22 -14.98
CA LEU A 88 11.17 -7.21 -16.29
C LEU A 88 11.58 -6.02 -17.16
N ALA A 89 11.89 -4.86 -16.57
CA ALA A 89 12.39 -3.71 -17.30
C ALA A 89 13.75 -3.96 -17.97
N LEU A 90 14.53 -4.93 -17.49
CA LEU A 90 15.87 -5.26 -18.00
C LEU A 90 15.84 -6.39 -19.06
N VAL A 91 14.78 -7.18 -19.09
CA VAL A 91 14.67 -8.36 -19.97
C VAL A 91 14.06 -7.96 -21.31
N ARG A 92 14.58 -8.53 -22.40
CA ARG A 92 14.08 -8.29 -23.77
C ARG A 92 13.30 -9.47 -24.36
N GLY A 93 13.29 -10.61 -23.68
CA GLY A 93 12.76 -11.87 -24.19
C GLY A 93 11.47 -12.31 -23.49
N ARG A 94 10.37 -12.46 -24.26
CA ARG A 94 9.06 -12.91 -23.76
C ARG A 94 9.08 -14.25 -23.00
N ARG A 95 10.01 -15.15 -23.36
CA ARG A 95 10.18 -16.44 -22.68
C ARG A 95 10.78 -16.27 -21.28
N GLU A 96 11.73 -15.36 -21.14
CA GLU A 96 12.42 -15.07 -19.90
C GLU A 96 11.54 -14.26 -18.96
N GLU A 97 10.78 -13.29 -19.48
CA GLU A 97 9.72 -12.59 -18.74
C GLU A 97 8.75 -13.57 -18.09
N ARG A 98 8.20 -14.50 -18.88
CA ARG A 98 7.28 -15.55 -18.36
C ARG A 98 7.93 -16.40 -17.28
N LYS A 99 9.23 -16.69 -17.38
CA LYS A 99 9.96 -17.48 -16.39
C LYS A 99 10.10 -16.72 -15.07
N LEU A 100 10.49 -15.45 -15.13
CA LEU A 100 10.60 -14.58 -13.95
C LEU A 100 9.25 -14.42 -13.26
N ILE A 101 8.20 -14.19 -14.03
CA ILE A 101 6.87 -14.01 -13.46
C ILE A 101 6.38 -15.30 -12.77
N LYS A 102 6.53 -16.46 -13.42
CA LYS A 102 6.16 -17.75 -12.80
C LYS A 102 6.96 -18.08 -11.55
N ALA A 103 8.24 -17.70 -11.52
CA ALA A 103 9.09 -17.87 -10.36
C ALA A 103 8.59 -17.00 -9.18
N CYS A 104 8.34 -15.72 -9.43
CA CYS A 104 7.79 -14.80 -8.42
C CYS A 104 6.41 -15.26 -7.93
N GLU A 105 5.54 -15.74 -8.83
CA GLU A 105 4.22 -16.25 -8.47
C GLU A 105 4.33 -17.48 -7.56
N SER A 106 5.17 -18.45 -7.92
CA SER A 106 5.41 -19.66 -7.13
C SER A 106 5.95 -19.31 -5.74
N GLU A 107 6.90 -18.39 -5.67
CA GLU A 107 7.50 -17.94 -4.42
C GLU A 107 6.46 -17.30 -3.49
N ILE A 108 5.64 -16.38 -4.01
CA ILE A 108 4.57 -15.74 -3.23
C ILE A 108 3.54 -16.80 -2.79
N LYS A 109 3.15 -17.72 -3.69
CA LYS A 109 2.22 -18.81 -3.36
C LYS A 109 2.75 -19.67 -2.24
N GLU A 110 4.01 -20.10 -2.29
CA GLU A 110 4.62 -20.94 -1.26
C GLU A 110 4.69 -20.23 0.09
N LYS A 111 5.11 -18.96 0.08
CA LYS A 111 5.17 -18.15 1.31
C LYS A 111 3.80 -18.00 1.96
N ILE A 112 2.75 -17.82 1.16
CA ILE A 112 1.37 -17.61 1.64
C ILE A 112 0.68 -18.94 1.99
N LYS A 113 0.93 -20.02 1.24
CA LYS A 113 0.23 -21.30 1.35
C LYS A 113 0.31 -21.91 2.74
N ASN A 114 1.50 -21.88 3.36
CA ASN A 114 1.70 -22.42 4.71
C ASN A 114 0.94 -21.62 5.77
N GLU A 115 0.79 -20.32 5.54
CA GLU A 115 0.18 -19.39 6.48
C GLU A 115 -1.35 -19.35 6.34
N VAL A 116 -1.85 -19.45 5.11
CA VAL A 116 -3.30 -19.53 4.81
C VAL A 116 -3.96 -20.73 5.49
N LYS A 117 -3.23 -21.84 5.68
CA LYS A 117 -3.72 -22.99 6.47
C LYS A 117 -4.14 -22.62 7.89
N ASN A 118 -3.47 -21.61 8.48
CA ASN A 118 -3.70 -21.15 9.84
C ASN A 118 -4.55 -19.86 9.88
N MET A 119 -5.07 -19.39 8.75
CA MET A 119 -5.90 -18.17 8.66
C MET A 119 -7.39 -18.50 8.65
N THR A 120 -8.19 -17.57 9.18
CA THR A 120 -9.65 -17.60 8.99
C THR A 120 -10.04 -17.13 7.58
N ILE A 121 -11.26 -17.45 7.11
CA ILE A 121 -11.78 -16.96 5.83
C ILE A 121 -11.65 -15.44 5.73
N SER A 122 -12.07 -14.72 6.79
CA SER A 122 -12.04 -13.26 6.82
C SER A 122 -10.60 -12.73 6.72
N GLN A 123 -9.63 -13.40 7.32
CA GLN A 123 -8.22 -13.02 7.21
C GLN A 123 -7.70 -13.23 5.78
N GLY A 124 -8.00 -14.37 5.17
CA GLY A 124 -7.64 -14.64 3.77
C GLY A 124 -8.26 -13.64 2.80
N GLN A 125 -9.54 -13.28 2.98
CA GLN A 125 -10.21 -12.24 2.19
C GLN A 125 -9.55 -10.86 2.36
N ILE A 126 -9.15 -10.49 3.57
CA ILE A 126 -8.44 -9.23 3.82
C ILE A 126 -7.06 -9.26 3.16
N LEU A 127 -6.34 -10.38 3.24
CA LEU A 127 -5.03 -10.53 2.63
C LEU A 127 -5.10 -10.30 1.11
N VAL A 128 -6.05 -10.93 0.43
CA VAL A 128 -6.26 -10.73 -1.01
C VAL A 128 -6.47 -9.26 -1.33
N LYS A 129 -7.41 -8.59 -0.63
CA LYS A 129 -7.70 -7.16 -0.84
C LYS A 129 -6.47 -6.27 -0.64
N LEU A 130 -5.60 -6.60 0.32
CA LEU A 130 -4.37 -5.85 0.56
C LEU A 130 -3.36 -6.06 -0.56
N ILE A 131 -3.21 -7.30 -1.06
CA ILE A 131 -2.32 -7.61 -2.20
C ILE A 131 -2.79 -6.88 -3.45
N GLU A 132 -4.08 -6.94 -3.78
CA GLU A 132 -4.66 -6.22 -4.91
C GLU A 132 -4.41 -4.71 -4.80
N ARG A 133 -4.67 -4.14 -3.62
CA ARG A 133 -4.47 -2.71 -3.37
C ARG A 133 -3.02 -2.28 -3.49
N GLN A 134 -2.08 -3.05 -2.96
CA GLN A 134 -0.66 -2.70 -2.97
C GLN A 134 0.00 -2.92 -4.34
N THR A 135 -0.56 -3.81 -5.15
CA THR A 135 0.04 -4.19 -6.43
C THR A 135 -0.69 -3.61 -7.63
N GLY A 136 -1.84 -2.94 -7.47
CA GLY A 136 -2.69 -2.46 -8.57
C GLY A 136 -2.04 -1.51 -9.60
N ASN A 137 -0.86 -0.96 -9.31
CA ASN A 137 -0.22 0.08 -10.13
C ASN A 137 0.84 -0.41 -11.14
N THR A 138 0.92 -1.70 -11.44
CA THR A 138 1.98 -2.19 -12.34
C THR A 138 1.65 -1.96 -13.81
N SER A 139 2.63 -1.47 -14.55
CA SER A 139 2.50 -1.08 -15.96
C SER A 139 2.39 -2.26 -16.93
N PHE A 140 2.85 -3.45 -16.55
CA PHE A 140 2.83 -4.63 -17.42
C PHE A 140 1.47 -5.35 -17.39
N GLU A 141 0.84 -5.51 -18.56
CA GLU A 141 -0.39 -6.31 -18.72
C GLU A 141 -0.22 -7.75 -18.24
N MET A 142 0.95 -8.35 -18.50
CA MET A 142 1.26 -9.70 -18.07
C MET A 142 1.22 -9.84 -16.54
N LEU A 143 1.63 -8.80 -15.79
CA LEU A 143 1.51 -8.81 -14.33
C LEU A 143 0.06 -8.78 -13.86
N LYS A 144 -0.86 -8.19 -14.61
CA LYS A 144 -2.29 -8.15 -14.26
C LYS A 144 -2.90 -9.54 -14.34
N ASP A 145 -2.64 -10.27 -15.43
CA ASP A 145 -3.14 -11.64 -15.62
C ASP A 145 -2.63 -12.59 -14.54
N ILE A 146 -1.35 -12.50 -14.19
CA ILE A 146 -0.76 -13.31 -13.13
C ILE A 146 -1.31 -12.95 -11.75
N LYS A 147 -1.57 -11.67 -11.45
CA LYS A 147 -2.23 -11.30 -10.19
C LYS A 147 -3.63 -11.91 -10.09
N GLY A 148 -4.37 -11.94 -11.20
CA GLY A 148 -5.66 -12.63 -11.28
C GLY A 148 -5.53 -14.13 -10.96
N GLY A 149 -4.56 -14.81 -11.59
CA GLY A 149 -4.28 -16.22 -11.35
C GLY A 149 -3.79 -16.55 -9.93
N LEU A 150 -2.95 -15.68 -9.34
CA LEU A 150 -2.49 -15.79 -7.96
C LEU A 150 -3.66 -15.66 -6.98
N THR A 151 -4.46 -14.61 -7.16
CA THR A 151 -5.61 -14.30 -6.31
C THR A 151 -6.64 -15.42 -6.34
N ALA A 152 -6.96 -15.92 -7.55
CA ALA A 152 -7.81 -17.09 -7.72
C ALA A 152 -7.26 -18.33 -7.00
N GLY A 153 -5.94 -18.58 -7.10
CA GLY A 153 -5.29 -19.69 -6.41
C GLY A 153 -5.37 -19.57 -4.87
N ILE A 154 -5.23 -18.37 -4.32
CA ILE A 154 -5.40 -18.11 -2.88
C ILE A 154 -6.85 -18.38 -2.46
N TYR A 155 -7.83 -17.88 -3.21
CA TYR A 155 -9.25 -18.12 -2.94
C TYR A 155 -9.62 -19.60 -3.00
N GLN A 156 -9.13 -20.33 -3.99
CA GLN A 156 -9.34 -21.77 -4.10
C GLN A 156 -8.69 -22.52 -2.93
N GLY A 157 -7.48 -22.14 -2.53
CA GLY A 157 -6.81 -22.70 -1.37
C GLY A 157 -7.60 -22.51 -0.08
N ILE A 158 -8.10 -21.29 0.14
CA ILE A 158 -9.01 -20.96 1.25
C ILE A 158 -10.26 -21.85 1.15
N ALA A 159 -11.00 -21.81 0.04
CA ALA A 159 -12.25 -22.55 -0.14
C ALA A 159 -12.09 -24.06 0.11
N LYS A 160 -10.98 -24.67 -0.34
CA LYS A 160 -10.70 -26.09 -0.14
C LYS A 160 -10.47 -26.43 1.34
N LEU A 161 -9.66 -25.63 2.05
CA LEU A 161 -9.40 -25.83 3.48
C LEU A 161 -10.69 -25.71 4.32
N PHE A 162 -11.59 -24.78 3.97
CA PHE A 162 -12.87 -24.61 4.66
C PHE A 162 -13.91 -25.67 4.26
N GLY A 163 -13.95 -26.09 2.99
CA GLY A 163 -14.82 -27.18 2.54
C GLY A 163 -14.53 -28.51 3.24
N HIS A 164 -13.25 -28.78 3.56
CA HIS A 164 -12.87 -29.95 4.37
C HIS A 164 -13.34 -29.84 5.83
N ASN A 165 -13.19 -28.68 6.48
CA ASN A 165 -13.67 -28.48 7.85
C ASN A 165 -15.19 -28.59 7.97
N LEU A 166 -15.95 -28.07 6.99
CA LEU A 166 -17.42 -28.16 6.99
C LEU A 166 -17.93 -29.60 6.84
N ARG A 167 -17.22 -30.44 6.08
CA ARG A 167 -17.52 -31.89 5.98
C ARG A 167 -17.15 -32.65 7.25
N ALA A 168 -16.07 -32.26 7.94
CA ALA A 168 -15.63 -32.88 9.19
C ALA A 168 -16.57 -32.59 10.38
N THR A 169 -17.35 -31.51 10.35
CA THR A 169 -18.38 -31.20 11.34
C THR A 169 -19.72 -31.93 11.13
N TYR A 170 -19.82 -32.81 10.13
CA TYR A 170 -21.08 -33.47 9.74
C TYR A 170 -21.16 -34.96 10.12
N ASP A 171 -20.20 -35.47 10.90
CA ASP A 171 -20.27 -36.79 11.55
C ASP A 171 -20.44 -36.62 13.07
#